data_AF-A0A2W4JXI3-F1
#
_entry.id   AF-A0A2W4JXI3-F1
#
_cell.length_a   1.000
_cell.length_b   1.000
_cell.length_c   1.000
_cell.angle_alpha   90.00
_cell.angle_beta   90.00
_cell.angle_gamma   90.00
#
_symmetry.space_group_name_H-M   'P 1'
#
loop_
_entity.id
_entity.type
_entity.pdbx_description
1 polymer ?
#
loop_
_entity_poly.entity_id
_entity_poly.type
_entity_poly.pdbx_seq_one_letter_code
_entity_poly.pdbx_strand_id
1 'polypeptide(L)'
;MKKKAEKIDREVVENMMVDTTRLRAALMLACLELTQGDLIAAIDLSEELYDTAPKLLEGLNETGLDNLPCGPAKVLPFPKKTSN
;
A
#
# COMPACT_ATOMS: atom_id res chain seq x y z
N MET A 1 9.11 6.22 -41.45
CA MET A 1 9.84 5.78 -40.24
C MET A 1 9.08 4.59 -39.63
N LYS A 2 9.64 3.37 -39.67
CA LYS A 2 9.00 2.18 -39.07
C LYS A 2 9.23 2.22 -37.54
N LYS A 3 8.15 2.37 -36.76
CA LYS A 3 8.19 2.29 -35.30
C LYS A 3 8.69 0.90 -34.89
N LYS A 4 9.84 0.84 -34.21
CA LYS A 4 10.32 -0.39 -33.56
C LYS A 4 9.40 -0.63 -32.36
N ALA A 5 8.70 -1.75 -32.33
CA ALA A 5 8.04 -2.21 -31.12
C ALA A 5 9.14 -2.56 -30.11
N GLU A 6 9.23 -1.80 -29.02
CA GLU A 6 10.05 -2.16 -27.87
C GLU A 6 9.53 -3.50 -27.32
N LYS A 7 10.39 -4.53 -27.33
CA LYS A 7 10.13 -5.76 -26.60
C LYS A 7 10.23 -5.42 -25.12
N ILE A 8 9.09 -5.22 -24.48
CA ILE A 8 9.03 -5.07 -23.03
C ILE A 8 9.45 -6.41 -22.42
N ASP A 9 10.39 -6.35 -21.49
CA ASP A 9 10.91 -7.52 -20.78
C ASP A 9 9.81 -8.15 -19.93
N ARG A 10 9.64 -9.46 -20.06
CA ARG A 10 8.58 -10.22 -19.37
C ARG A 10 8.70 -10.11 -17.86
N GLU A 11 9.94 -10.08 -17.35
CA GLU A 11 10.22 -9.96 -15.91
C GLU A 11 9.75 -8.59 -15.37
N VAL A 12 9.91 -7.53 -16.16
CA VAL A 12 9.43 -6.18 -15.79
C VAL A 12 7.91 -6.14 -15.70
N VAL A 13 7.21 -6.77 -16.65
CA VAL A 13 5.74 -6.85 -16.64
C VAL A 13 5.25 -7.64 -15.44
N GLU A 14 5.85 -8.80 -15.17
CA GLU A 14 5.47 -9.66 -14.04
C GLU A 14 5.67 -8.93 -12.69
N ASN A 15 6.78 -8.20 -12.52
CA ASN A 15 7.02 -7.38 -11.33
C ASN A 15 6.00 -6.22 -11.20
N MET A 16 5.69 -5.52 -12.29
CA MET A 16 4.68 -4.45 -12.27
C MET A 16 3.30 -4.98 -11.87
N MET A 17 2.92 -6.18 -12.32
CA MET A 17 1.66 -6.81 -11.91
C MET A 17 1.64 -7.12 -10.42
N VAL A 18 2.71 -7.72 -9.90
CA VAL A 18 2.85 -8.04 -8.47
C VAL A 18 2.77 -6.79 -7.61
N ASP A 19 3.46 -5.72 -7.99
CA ASP A 19 3.46 -4.47 -7.25
C ASP A 19 2.07 -3.79 -7.30
N THR A 20 1.38 -3.89 -8.42
CA THR A 20 -0.02 -3.44 -8.54
C THR A 20 -0.95 -4.21 -7.61
N THR A 21 -0.82 -5.54 -7.53
CA THR A 21 -1.62 -6.35 -6.61
C THR A 21 -1.34 -6.02 -5.15
N ARG A 22 -0.07 -5.82 -4.78
CA ARG A 22 0.33 -5.43 -3.43
C ARG A 22 -0.23 -4.05 -3.06
N LEU A 23 -0.17 -3.10 -3.99
CA LEU A 23 -0.74 -1.76 -3.81
C LEU A 23 -2.24 -1.84 -3.54
N ARG A 24 -2.99 -2.62 -4.35
CA ARG A 24 -4.43 -2.81 -4.15
C ARG A 24 -4.76 -3.41 -2.78
N ALA A 25 -4.00 -4.42 -2.37
CA ALA A 25 -4.21 -5.05 -1.07
C ALA A 25 -3.94 -4.08 0.09
N ALA A 26 -2.84 -3.32 0.03
CA ALA A 26 -2.50 -2.33 1.05
C ALA A 26 -3.53 -1.20 1.12
N LEU A 27 -3.97 -0.70 -0.04
CA LEU A 27 -4.99 0.35 -0.14
C LEU A 27 -6.33 -0.11 0.45
N MET A 28 -6.76 -1.32 0.12
CA MET A 28 -8.00 -1.90 0.64
C MET A 28 -7.96 -2.04 2.18
N LEU A 29 -6.85 -2.52 2.74
CA LEU A 29 -6.70 -2.63 4.19
C LEU A 29 -6.74 -1.25 4.87
N ALA A 30 -6.06 -0.25 4.30
CA ALA A 30 -6.10 1.11 4.83
C ALA A 30 -7.51 1.72 4.77
N CYS A 31 -8.23 1.53 3.66
CA CYS A 31 -9.60 2.02 3.50
C CYS A 31 -10.55 1.34 4.48
N LEU A 32 -10.41 0.02 4.68
CA LEU A 32 -11.22 -0.72 5.65
C LEU A 32 -11.05 -0.17 7.08
N GLU A 33 -9.82 0.19 7.44
CA GLU A 33 -9.55 0.77 8.76
C GLU A 33 -10.13 2.18 8.90
N LEU A 34 -10.05 3.00 7.84
CA LEU A 34 -10.63 4.34 7.81
C LEU A 34 -12.16 4.32 7.87
N THR A 35 -12.79 3.29 7.30
CA THR A 35 -14.25 3.10 7.31
C THR A 35 -14.74 2.29 8.51
N GLN A 36 -13.87 2.03 9.50
CA GLN A 36 -14.20 1.28 10.72
C GLN A 36 -14.77 -0.12 10.43
N GLY A 37 -14.29 -0.76 9.37
CA GLY A 37 -14.71 -2.09 8.96
C GLY A 37 -15.91 -2.16 8.02
N ASP A 38 -16.47 -1.02 7.57
CA ASP A 38 -17.50 -1.03 6.53
C ASP A 38 -16.88 -1.39 5.18
N LEU A 39 -17.17 -2.62 4.73
CA LEU A 39 -16.63 -3.18 3.50
C LEU A 39 -17.08 -2.43 2.24
N ILE A 40 -18.34 -1.98 2.19
CA ILE A 40 -18.85 -1.30 0.98
C ILE A 40 -18.19 0.07 0.87
N ALA A 41 -18.20 0.84 1.95
CA ALA A 41 -17.53 2.14 1.98
C ALA A 41 -16.03 2.01 1.70
N ALA A 42 -15.37 0.94 2.18
CA ALA A 42 -13.96 0.69 1.92
C ALA A 42 -13.67 0.41 0.44
N ILE A 43 -14.53 -0.37 -0.22
CA ILE A 43 -14.43 -0.63 -1.66
C ILE A 43 -14.54 0.67 -2.44
N ASP A 44 -15.60 1.45 -2.20
CA ASP A 44 -15.84 2.71 -2.90
C ASP A 44 -14.66 3.68 -2.72
N LEU A 45 -14.19 3.84 -1.47
CA LEU A 45 -13.04 4.69 -1.15
C LEU A 45 -11.73 4.18 -1.80
N SER A 46 -11.54 2.87 -1.87
CA SER A 46 -10.35 2.28 -2.49
C SER A 46 -10.30 2.52 -4.01
N GLU A 47 -11.46 2.55 -4.67
CA GLU A 47 -11.53 2.86 -6.11
C GLU A 47 -11.24 4.34 -6.36
N GLU A 48 -11.80 5.25 -5.55
CA GLU A 48 -11.53 6.69 -5.64
C GLU A 48 -10.04 7.01 -5.46
N LEU A 49 -9.38 6.32 -4.54
CA LEU A 49 -7.98 6.58 -4.20
C LEU A 49 -6.98 5.85 -5.10
N TYR A 50 -7.40 4.86 -5.89
CA TYR A 50 -6.48 3.97 -6.62
C TYR A 50 -5.48 4.72 -7.52
N ASP A 51 -5.95 5.69 -8.30
CA ASP A 51 -5.12 6.46 -9.22
C ASP A 51 -4.16 7.44 -8.50
N THR A 52 -4.49 7.81 -7.26
CA THR A 52 -3.70 8.74 -6.45
C THR A 52 -2.79 8.04 -5.44
N ALA A 53 -3.07 6.76 -5.12
CA ALA A 53 -2.34 5.97 -4.16
C ALA A 53 -0.82 5.89 -4.42
N PRO A 54 -0.31 5.75 -5.67
CA PRO A 54 1.14 5.77 -5.91
C PRO A 54 1.81 7.07 -5.45
N LYS A 55 1.17 8.22 -5.66
CA LYS A 55 1.69 9.53 -5.22
C LYS A 55 1.61 9.70 -3.71
N LEU A 56 0.61 9.11 -3.07
CA LEU A 56 0.51 9.09 -1.60
C LEU A 56 1.64 8.26 -0.98
N LEU A 57 2.08 7.19 -1.67
CA LEU A 57 3.23 6.38 -1.24
C LEU A 57 4.57 7.09 -1.40
N GLU A 58 4.73 8.00 -2.37
CA GLU A 58 5.97 8.81 -2.50
C GLU A 58 6.25 9.66 -1.25
N GLY A 59 5.20 10.07 -0.54
CA GLY A 59 5.27 10.78 0.74
C GLY A 59 5.56 9.88 1.95
N LEU A 60 5.40 8.55 1.80
CA LEU A 60 5.69 7.53 2.82
C LEU A 60 7.12 6.97 2.65
N ASN A 61 8.08 7.87 2.45
CA ASN A 61 9.51 7.53 2.54
C ASN A 61 9.95 7.42 4.01
N GLU A 62 11.19 7.00 4.26
CA GLU A 62 11.76 6.90 5.63
C GLU A 62 11.58 8.22 6.41
N THR A 63 11.69 9.36 5.74
CA THR A 63 11.46 10.69 6.31
C THR A 63 9.98 10.98 6.60
N GLY A 64 9.05 10.45 5.80
CA GLY A 64 7.61 10.57 5.99
C GLY A 64 7.11 9.76 7.18
N LEU A 65 7.69 8.57 7.40
CA LEU A 65 7.44 7.74 8.58
C LEU A 65 7.79 8.47 9.89
N ASP A 66 8.89 9.22 9.91
CA ASP A 66 9.32 10.02 11.07
C ASP A 66 8.38 11.23 11.35
N ASN A 67 7.66 11.70 10.32
CA ASN A 67 6.75 12.84 10.40
C ASN A 67 5.28 12.43 10.60
N LEU A 68 4.97 11.13 10.73
CA LEU A 68 3.63 10.69 11.05
C LEU A 68 3.23 11.23 12.45
N PRO A 69 2.00 11.73 12.63
CA PRO A 69 1.55 12.32 13.91
C PRO A 69 1.58 11.33 15.09
N CYS A 70 1.64 10.03 14.81
CA CYS A 70 1.77 8.95 15.79
C CYS A 70 3.20 8.38 15.90
N GLY A 71 4.17 8.90 15.14
CA GLY A 71 5.52 8.35 14.98
C GLY A 71 5.53 7.02 14.22
N PRO A 72 6.71 6.44 13.96
CA PRO A 72 6.80 5.12 13.33
C PRO A 72 6.10 4.07 14.19
N ALA A 73 5.35 3.17 13.55
CA ALA A 73 4.65 2.08 14.21
C ALA A 73 5.64 1.27 15.08
N LYS A 74 5.58 1.44 16.39
CA LYS A 74 6.41 0.67 17.32
C LYS A 74 5.88 -0.75 17.36
N VAL A 75 6.71 -1.71 16.96
CA VAL A 75 6.43 -3.13 17.19
C VAL A 75 6.27 -3.33 18.69
N LEU A 76 5.04 -3.57 19.14
CA LEU A 76 4.79 -3.90 20.54
C LEU A 76 5.44 -5.27 20.81
N PRO A 77 6.36 -5.38 21.78
CA PRO A 77 6.92 -6.68 22.13
C PRO A 77 5.78 -7.59 22.60
N PHE A 78 5.75 -8.81 22.09
CA PHE A 78 4.79 -9.83 22.55
C PHE A 78 4.86 -9.92 24.08
N PRO A 79 3.72 -9.88 24.79
CA PRO A 79 3.73 -10.00 26.24
C PRO A 79 4.34 -11.35 26.60
N LYS A 80 5.46 -11.32 27.33
CA LYS A 80 6.03 -12.54 27.91
C LYS A 80 5.00 -13.11 28.87
N LYS A 81 4.60 -14.37 28.68
CA LYS A 81 3.77 -15.10 29.65
C LYS A 81 4.41 -14.96 31.03
N THR A 82 3.70 -14.34 31.97
CA THR A 82 4.03 -14.43 33.39
C THR A 82 3.70 -15.85 33.83
N SER A 83 4.71 -16.69 34.05
CA SER A 83 4.55 -17.95 34.77
C SER A 83 4.26 -17.64 36.22
N ASN A 84 3.00 -17.84 36.65
CA ASN A 84 2.63 -18.07 38.04
C ASN A 84 2.42 -19.56 38.24
#